data_AF-A0AAQ4CNW2-F1
#
_entry.id   AF-A0AAQ4CNW2-F1
#
_cell.length_a   1.000
_cell.length_b   1.000
_cell.length_c   1.000
_cell.angle_alpha   90.00
_cell.angle_beta   90.00
_cell.angle_gamma   90.00
#
_symmetry.space_group_name_H-M   'P 1'
#
loop_
_entity.id
_entity.type
_entity.pdbx_description
1 polymer ?
#
loop_
_entity_poly.entity_id
_entity_poly.type
_entity_poly.pdbx_seq_one_letter_code
_entity_poly.pdbx_strand_id
1 'polypeptide(L)' 'MRIVEDKDGERFLEFEGKEDLEKFRKMLIEAYYELNPDRKRPCETQSPK' A
#
# COMPACT_ATOMS: atom_id res chain seq x y z
N MET A 1 2.69 8.51 8.59
CA MET A 1 3.31 8.66 7.27
C MET A 1 2.95 10.04 6.77
N ARG A 2 3.88 10.75 6.13
CA ARG A 2 3.62 12.09 5.60
C ARG A 2 4.43 12.35 4.33
N ILE A 3 3.93 13.23 3.47
CA ILE A 3 4.69 13.72 2.32
C ILE A 3 5.57 14.87 2.80
N VAL A 4 6.87 14.75 2.57
CA VAL A 4 7.85 15.81 2.82
C VAL A 4 8.42 16.28 1.49
N GLU A 5 8.69 17.57 1.38
CA GLU A 5 9.37 18.17 0.22
C GLU A 5 10.75 18.62 0.67
N ASP A 6 11.78 18.30 -0.10
CA ASP A 6 13.13 18.78 0.17
C ASP A 6 13.37 20.19 -0.37
N LYS A 7 14.61 20.66 -0.29
CA LYS A 7 15.00 22.00 -0.74
C LYS A 7 15.05 22.14 -2.26
N ASP A 8 15.16 21.02 -2.97
CA ASP A 8 15.24 20.96 -4.43
C ASP A 8 13.86 20.70 -5.06
N GLY A 9 12.81 20.56 -4.24
CA GLY A 9 11.42 20.34 -4.63
C GLY A 9 11.07 18.86 -4.82
N GLU A 10 11.96 17.94 -4.47
CA GLU A 10 11.68 16.51 -4.50
C GLU A 10 10.77 16.11 -3.34
N ARG A 11 9.76 15.28 -3.64
CA ARG A 11 8.76 14.84 -2.66
C ARG A 11 8.96 13.39 -2.27
N PHE A 12 9.08 13.15 -0.97
CA PHE A 12 9.28 11.82 -0.40
C PHE A 12 8.13 11.46 0.54
N LEU A 13 7.85 10.16 0.63
CA LEU A 13 6.98 9.62 1.67
C LEU A 13 7.83 9.23 2.87
N GLU A 14 7.69 9.97 3.96
CA GLU A 14 8.39 9.71 5.22
C GLU A 14 7.55 8.78 6.12
N PHE A 15 8.24 7.80 6.71
CA PHE A 15 7.68 6.81 7.64
C PHE A 15 8.21 7.08 9.04
N GLU A 16 7.34 7.31 10.01
CA GLU A 16 7.73 7.59 11.40
C GLU A 16 7.94 6.32 12.22
N GLY A 17 7.43 5.17 11.73
CA GLY A 17 7.59 3.90 12.41
C GLY A 17 6.97 2.71 11.67
N LYS A 18 6.98 1.56 12.33
CA LYS A 18 6.49 0.29 11.75
C LYS A 18 5.01 0.34 11.36
N GLU A 19 4.18 1.03 12.14
CA GLU A 19 2.75 1.19 11.83
C GLU A 19 2.51 1.89 10.49
N ASP A 20 3.36 2.85 10.13
CA ASP A 20 3.24 3.53 8.85
C ASP A 20 3.56 2.61 7.68
N LEU A 21 4.56 1.73 7.86
CA LEU A 21 4.93 0.74 6.85
C LEU A 21 3.80 -0.28 6.65
N GLU A 22 3.14 -0.71 7.73
CA GLU A 22 1.98 -1.61 7.65
C GLU A 22 0.78 -0.96 6.93
N LYS A 23 0.48 0.30 7.26
CA LYS A 23 -0.57 1.09 6.58
C LYS A 23 -0.27 1.23 5.09
N PHE A 24 0.96 1.60 4.75
CA PHE A 24 1.37 1.75 3.35
C PHE A 24 1.34 0.43 2.58
N ARG A 25 1.81 -0.67 3.19
CA ARG A 25 1.70 -2.01 2.59
C ARG A 25 0.25 -2.38 2.30
N LYS A 26 -0.68 -2.09 3.22
CA LYS A 26 -2.11 -2.35 3.01
C LYS A 26 -2.66 -1.53 1.84
N MET A 27 -2.34 -0.23 1.79
CA MET A 27 -2.74 0.65 0.69
C MET A 27 -2.21 0.16 -0.68
N LEU A 28 -0.95 -0.26 -0.75
CA LEU A 28 -0.36 -0.80 -1.98
C LEU A 28 -1.09 -2.05 -2.47
N ILE A 29 -1.45 -2.96 -1.55
CA ILE A 29 -2.19 -4.18 -1.88
C ILE A 29 -3.60 -3.83 -2.38
N GLU A 30 -4.30 -2.91 -1.71
CA GLU A 30 -5.64 -2.47 -2.13
C GLU A 30 -5.61 -1.84 -3.52
N ALA A 31 -4.72 -0.86 -3.74
CA ALA A 31 -4.57 -0.19 -5.03
C ALA A 31 -4.21 -1.17 -6.17
N TYR A 32 -3.40 -2.19 -5.89
CA TYR A 32 -3.08 -3.21 -6.87
C TYR A 32 -4.33 -3.95 -7.38
N TYR A 33 -5.22 -4.36 -6.49
CA TYR A 33 -6.44 -5.09 -6.89
C TYR A 33 -7.51 -4.18 -7.51
N GLU A 34 -7.58 -2.90 -7.11
CA GLU A 34 -8.41 -1.91 -7.81
C GLU A 34 -7.96 -1.72 -9.26
N LEU A 35 -6.64 -1.68 -9.51
CA LEU A 35 -6.06 -1.55 -10.85
C LEU A 35 -6.05 -2.87 -11.64
N ASN A 36 -6.20 -4.02 -10.98
CA ASN A 36 -6.18 -5.35 -11.60
C ASN A 36 -7.44 -6.13 -11.20
N PRO A 37 -8.65 -5.71 -11.64
CA PRO A 37 -9.91 -6.31 -11.20
C PRO A 37 -10.04 -7.80 -11.61
N ASP A 38 -9.34 -8.22 -12.66
CA ASP A 38 -9.32 -9.61 -13.13
C ASP A 38 -8.50 -10.55 -12.23
N ARG A 39 -7.66 -9.98 -11.34
CA ARG A 39 -6.86 -10.77 -10.40
C ARG A 39 -7.65 -11.03 -9.13
N LYS A 40 -7.88 -12.31 -8.84
CA LYS A 40 -8.52 -12.74 -7.59
C LYS A 40 -7.65 -12.37 -6.39
N ARG A 41 -8.25 -11.75 -5.38
CA ARG A 41 -7.58 -11.53 -4.10
C ARG A 41 -7.27 -12.88 -3.44
N PRO A 42 -6.13 -13.04 -2.75
CA PRO A 42 -5.72 -14.33 -2.20
C PRO A 42 -6.66 -14.85 -1.09
N CYS A 43 -7.64 -14.06 -0.65
CA CYS A 43 -8.67 -14.44 0.32
C CYS A 43 -9.97 -14.96 -0.32
N GLU A 44 -10.16 -14.85 -1.65
CA GLU A 44 -11.34 -15.40 -2.32
C GLU A 44 -11.15 -16.85 -2.80
N THR A 45 -9.92 -17.37 -2.74
CA THR A 45 -9.57 -18.75 -3.12
C THR A 45 -9.43 -19.73 -1.95
N GLN A 46 -9.82 -19.35 -0.73
CA GLN A 46 -9.89 -20.30 0.39
C GLN A 46 -11.28 -20.31 1.05
N SER A 47 -12.12 -21.20 0.54
CA SER A 47 -13.22 -21.86 1.26
C SER A 47 -13.46 -23.22 0.58
N PRO A 48 -13.86 -24.25 1.32
CA PRO A 48 -13.04 -25.05 2.23
C PRO A 48 -12.90 -26.51 1.71
N LYS A 49 -12.02 -27.30 2.32
CA LYS A 49 -12.16 -28.76 2.38
C LYS A 49 -11.93 -29.22 3.80
#